data_AF-A0A2H0UJC8-F1
#
_entry.id   AF-A0A2H0UJC8-F1
#
_cell.length_a   1.000
_cell.length_b   1.000
_cell.length_c   1.000
_cell.angle_alpha   90.00
_cell.angle_beta   90.00
_cell.angle_gamma   90.00
#
_symmetry.space_group_name_H-M   'P 1'
#
loop_
_entity.id
_entity.type
_entity.pdbx_description
1 polymer ?
#
loop_
_entity_poly.entity_id
_entity_poly.type
_entity_poly.pdbx_seq_one_letter_code
_entity_poly.pdbx_strand_id
1 'polypeptide(L)'
;MSDKVEFVDYQESLSIKVGRFLLSKGYDLASCTGLASNSLVETDSLGILRKDPEARPREYLFGLITRDPRRMFLGTVWLSNGSLGATEQNWVFEAYGRKHVELARQLAEEMASTFNVKIALRLVRDQPDVETYLSDYD
;
A
#
# COMPACT_ATOMS: atom_id res chain seq x y z
N MET A 1 -40.23 8.35 -30.71
CA MET A 1 -39.56 8.57 -29.41
C MET A 1 -38.23 7.88 -29.51
N SER A 2 -37.14 8.66 -29.58
CA SER A 2 -35.79 8.09 -29.72
C SER A 2 -35.28 7.81 -28.32
N ASP A 3 -35.15 6.53 -27.97
CA ASP A 3 -34.48 6.13 -26.75
C ASP A 3 -33.06 6.68 -26.78
N LYS A 4 -32.77 7.63 -25.88
CA LYS A 4 -31.41 8.07 -25.62
C LYS A 4 -30.71 6.94 -24.89
N VAL A 5 -29.96 6.14 -25.64
CA VAL A 5 -28.99 5.21 -25.06
C VAL A 5 -27.90 6.06 -24.42
N GLU A 6 -27.87 6.10 -23.09
CA GLU A 6 -26.77 6.70 -22.35
C GLU A 6 -25.55 5.77 -22.47
N PHE A 7 -24.52 6.24 -23.18
CA PHE A 7 -23.22 5.58 -23.21
C PHE A 7 -22.53 5.87 -21.87
N VAL A 8 -22.55 4.89 -20.96
CA VAL A 8 -21.79 4.95 -19.71
C VAL A 8 -20.33 4.59 -20.00
N ASP A 9 -19.42 5.54 -19.80
CA ASP A 9 -17.97 5.28 -19.87
C ASP A 9 -17.47 4.84 -18.48
N TYR A 10 -17.17 3.55 -18.34
CA TYR A 10 -16.60 3.00 -17.12
C TYR A 10 -15.09 3.15 -17.13
N GLN A 11 -14.55 3.83 -16.12
CA GLN A 11 -13.10 3.94 -15.92
C GLN A 11 -12.73 3.40 -14.54
N GLU A 12 -11.79 2.46 -14.50
CA GLU A 12 -11.22 1.98 -13.24
C GLU A 12 -10.32 3.05 -12.62
N SER A 13 -10.54 3.34 -11.34
CA SER A 13 -9.80 4.37 -10.60
C SER A 13 -8.31 4.04 -10.52
N LEU A 14 -7.48 5.09 -10.42
CA LEU A 14 -6.02 4.93 -10.37
C LEU A 14 -5.58 4.09 -9.17
N SER A 15 -6.18 4.29 -7.99
CA SER A 15 -5.87 3.52 -6.79
C SER A 15 -6.15 2.03 -6.94
N ILE A 16 -7.22 1.65 -7.64
CA ILE A 16 -7.49 0.24 -7.91
C ILE A 16 -6.42 -0.35 -8.83
N LYS A 17 -6.00 0.37 -9.89
CA LYS A 17 -4.92 -0.07 -10.80
C LYS A 17 -3.59 -0.24 -10.06
N VAL A 18 -3.22 0.73 -9.22
CA VAL A 18 -1.99 0.67 -8.41
C VAL A 18 -2.07 -0.47 -7.39
N GLY A 19 -3.22 -0.65 -6.74
CA GLY A 19 -3.43 -1.76 -5.81
C GLY A 19 -3.27 -3.12 -6.48
N ARG A 20 -3.85 -3.33 -7.68
CA ARG A 20 -3.64 -4.56 -8.47
C ARG A 20 -2.17 -4.78 -8.82
N PHE A 21 -1.46 -3.72 -9.20
CA PHE A 21 -0.02 -3.79 -9.48
C PHE A 21 0.76 -4.26 -8.24
N LEU A 22 0.53 -3.65 -7.08
CA LEU A 22 1.19 -4.04 -5.82
C LEU A 22 0.91 -5.50 -5.45
N LEU A 23 -0.35 -5.94 -5.55
CA LEU A 23 -0.73 -7.34 -5.31
C LEU A 23 -0.03 -8.31 -6.27
N SER A 24 0.08 -7.97 -7.57
CA SER A 24 0.78 -8.80 -8.55
C SER A 24 2.30 -8.90 -8.30
N LYS A 25 2.87 -7.95 -7.54
CA LYS A 25 4.26 -7.95 -7.08
C LYS A 25 4.46 -8.69 -5.75
N GLY A 26 3.40 -9.22 -5.16
CA GLY A 26 3.44 -9.96 -3.90
C GLY A 26 3.41 -9.09 -2.64
N TYR A 27 3.01 -7.82 -2.77
CA TYR A 27 2.71 -6.98 -1.61
C TYR A 27 1.26 -7.14 -1.20
N ASP A 28 0.99 -6.87 0.07
CA ASP A 28 -0.38 -6.73 0.58
C ASP A 28 -0.72 -5.24 0.77
N LEU A 29 -2.01 -4.94 0.82
CA LEU A 29 -2.50 -3.56 0.94
C LEU A 29 -2.90 -3.22 2.38
N ALA A 30 -2.75 -1.95 2.72
CA ALA A 30 -3.18 -1.37 3.99
C ALA A 30 -3.74 0.04 3.81
N SER A 31 -4.33 0.57 4.86
CA SER A 31 -4.56 2.02 5.02
C SER A 31 -3.23 2.77 5.14
N CYS A 32 -3.29 4.10 5.07
CA CYS A 32 -2.13 4.97 5.33
C CYS A 32 -1.55 4.85 6.75
N THR A 33 -2.26 4.20 7.67
CA THR A 33 -1.81 3.93 9.05
C THR A 33 -1.31 2.50 9.25
N GLY A 34 -1.24 1.68 8.19
CA GLY A 34 -0.75 0.31 8.27
C GLY A 34 -1.80 -0.72 8.72
N LEU A 35 -3.10 -0.37 8.75
CA LEU A 35 -4.18 -1.33 8.97
C LEU A 35 -4.41 -2.12 7.68
N ALA A 36 -4.24 -3.44 7.73
CA ALA A 36 -4.41 -4.28 6.55
C ALA A 36 -5.81 -4.13 5.92
N SER A 37 -5.84 -4.03 4.59
CA SER A 37 -7.06 -4.02 3.81
C SER A 37 -7.14 -5.28 2.96
N ASN A 38 -8.29 -5.94 3.02
CA ASN A 38 -8.59 -7.12 2.20
C ASN A 38 -9.38 -6.77 0.93
N SER A 39 -9.69 -5.48 0.71
CA SER A 39 -10.46 -5.01 -0.43
C SER A 39 -9.73 -3.91 -1.20
N LEU A 40 -9.85 -3.97 -2.53
CA LEU A 40 -9.48 -2.88 -3.43
C LEU A 40 -10.66 -1.91 -3.51
N VAL A 41 -10.53 -0.79 -2.83
CA VAL A 41 -11.50 0.31 -2.87
C VAL A 41 -10.80 1.56 -3.39
N GLU A 42 -11.58 2.45 -4.00
CA GLU A 42 -11.07 3.75 -4.39
C GLU A 42 -10.62 4.54 -3.15
N THR A 43 -9.41 5.08 -3.23
CA THR A 43 -8.74 5.80 -2.14
C THR A 43 -7.70 6.77 -2.71
N ASP A 44 -7.35 7.77 -1.91
CA ASP A 44 -6.29 8.74 -2.19
C ASP A 44 -4.90 8.23 -1.84
N SER A 45 -4.81 7.13 -1.09
CA SER A 45 -3.55 6.55 -0.66
C SER A 45 -3.63 5.04 -0.46
N LEU A 46 -2.47 4.38 -0.61
CA LEU A 46 -2.31 2.94 -0.39
C LEU A 46 -1.14 2.70 0.54
N GLY A 47 -1.43 2.05 1.67
CA GLY A 47 -0.42 1.45 2.52
C GLY A 47 0.10 0.15 1.90
N ILE A 48 1.40 -0.10 2.04
CA ILE A 48 2.10 -1.24 1.46
C ILE A 48 2.65 -2.12 2.58
N LEU A 49 2.12 -3.33 2.64
CA LEU A 49 2.57 -4.37 3.56
C LEU A 49 3.42 -5.40 2.82
N ARG A 50 4.47 -5.88 3.49
CA ARG A 50 5.31 -6.97 2.99
C ARG A 50 5.38 -8.08 4.03
N LYS A 51 5.09 -9.31 3.59
CA LYS A 51 5.38 -10.51 4.37
C LYS A 51 6.88 -10.73 4.44
N ASP A 52 7.39 -10.98 5.62
CA ASP A 52 8.77 -11.46 5.78
C ASP A 52 8.81 -12.93 5.30
N PRO A 53 9.55 -13.24 4.22
CA PRO A 53 9.60 -14.59 3.67
C PRO A 53 10.22 -15.62 4.63
N GLU A 54 10.98 -15.18 5.63
CA GLU A 54 11.61 -16.06 6.61
C GLU A 54 10.80 -16.19 7.90
N ALA A 55 9.75 -15.38 8.08
CA ALA A 55 9.00 -15.36 9.32
C ALA A 55 8.14 -16.61 9.46
N ARG A 56 8.29 -17.28 10.60
CA ARG A 56 7.52 -18.47 10.97
C ARG A 56 6.36 -18.07 11.91
N PRO A 57 5.18 -18.70 11.78
CA PRO A 57 4.12 -18.55 12.76
C PRO A 57 4.63 -18.86 14.17
N ARG A 58 4.17 -18.09 15.15
CA ARG A 58 4.44 -18.39 16.56
C ARG A 58 3.38 -19.34 17.08
N GLU A 59 3.82 -20.43 17.67
CA GLU A 59 2.96 -21.41 18.34
C GLU A 59 2.83 -21.07 19.82
N TYR A 60 1.61 -21.15 20.32
CA TYR A 60 1.26 -21.00 21.73
C TYR A 60 0.47 -22.24 22.17
N LEU A 61 0.43 -22.50 23.48
CA LEU A 61 -0.28 -23.63 24.08
C LEU A 61 0.05 -24.97 23.39
N PHE A 62 1.35 -25.30 23.29
CA PHE A 62 1.83 -26.55 22.67
C PHE A 62 1.32 -26.78 21.23
N GLY A 63 1.16 -25.71 20.45
CA GLY A 63 0.73 -25.78 19.05
C GLY A 63 -0.78 -25.70 18.84
N LEU A 64 -1.59 -25.50 19.90
CA LEU A 64 -3.05 -25.35 19.78
C LEU A 64 -3.46 -23.96 19.24
N ILE A 65 -2.60 -22.95 19.38
CA ILE A 65 -2.84 -21.61 18.85
C ILE A 65 -1.63 -21.20 18.03
N THR A 66 -1.83 -20.97 16.74
CA THR A 66 -0.84 -20.38 15.84
C THR A 66 -1.19 -18.93 15.58
N ARG A 67 -0.19 -18.04 15.63
CA ARG A 67 -0.33 -16.65 15.22
C ARG A 67 0.67 -16.34 14.13
N ASP A 68 0.16 -15.88 13.00
CA ASP A 68 0.99 -15.43 11.89
C ASP A 68 1.84 -14.22 12.29
N PRO A 69 3.07 -14.11 11.75
CA PRO A 69 3.90 -12.95 11.98
C PRO A 69 3.26 -11.70 11.35
N ARG A 70 3.34 -10.58 12.06
CA ARG A 70 2.89 -9.28 11.54
C ARG A 70 3.66 -8.93 10.29
N ARG A 71 2.96 -8.41 9.28
CA ARG A 71 3.60 -7.90 8.07
C ARG A 71 4.37 -6.63 8.39
N MET A 72 5.43 -6.39 7.64
CA MET A 72 6.18 -5.15 7.69
C MET A 72 5.42 -4.07 6.95
N PHE A 73 5.32 -2.88 7.54
CA PHE A 73 4.74 -1.72 6.88
C PHE A 73 5.83 -0.90 6.20
N LEU A 74 5.93 -1.04 4.88
CA LEU A 74 6.94 -0.37 4.07
C LEU A 74 6.63 1.13 3.96
N GLY A 75 5.33 1.42 3.80
CA GLY A 75 4.78 2.74 3.97
C GLY A 75 3.61 3.07 3.08
N THR A 76 3.44 4.35 2.78
CA THR A 76 2.22 4.86 2.15
C THR A 76 2.55 5.59 0.86
N VAL A 77 1.89 5.18 -0.22
CA VAL A 77 1.87 5.93 -1.48
C VAL A 77 0.63 6.81 -1.49
N TRP A 78 0.84 8.11 -1.59
CA TRP A 78 -0.19 9.13 -1.75
C TRP A 78 -0.35 9.45 -3.24
N LEU A 79 -1.54 9.16 -3.76
CA LEU A 79 -1.93 9.36 -5.16
C LEU A 79 -2.59 10.73 -5.36
N SER A 80 -3.26 11.23 -4.33
CA SER A 80 -3.85 12.57 -4.27
C SER A 80 -3.78 13.08 -2.84
N ASN A 81 -2.98 14.12 -2.59
CA ASN A 81 -2.94 14.79 -1.29
C ASN A 81 -2.24 16.14 -1.45
N GLY A 82 -3.02 17.22 -1.57
CA GLY A 82 -2.49 18.57 -1.77
C GLY A 82 -1.54 19.03 -0.65
N SER A 83 -1.77 18.61 0.60
CA SER A 83 -0.91 18.98 1.73
C SER A 83 0.49 18.35 1.66
N LEU A 84 0.60 17.17 1.05
CA LEU A 84 1.87 16.48 0.83
C LEU A 84 2.49 16.80 -0.53
N GLY A 85 1.77 17.50 -1.42
CA GLY A 85 2.16 17.76 -2.79
C GLY A 85 1.91 16.60 -3.75
N ALA A 86 1.05 15.65 -3.38
CA ALA A 86 0.66 14.54 -4.24
C ALA A 86 -0.49 14.94 -5.18
N THR A 87 -0.32 14.67 -6.47
CA THR A 87 -1.28 14.88 -7.55
C THR A 87 -1.28 13.66 -8.47
N GLU A 88 -2.25 13.54 -9.38
CA GLU A 88 -2.35 12.39 -10.30
C GLU A 88 -1.04 12.07 -11.06
N GLN A 89 -0.26 13.09 -11.43
CA GLN A 89 1.01 12.94 -12.16
C GLN A 89 2.26 13.01 -11.26
N ASN A 90 2.11 13.36 -9.98
CA ASN A 90 3.21 13.48 -9.02
C ASN A 90 2.82 12.82 -7.69
N TRP A 91 3.22 11.58 -7.46
CA TRP A 91 2.89 10.89 -6.21
C TRP A 91 3.95 11.15 -5.15
N VAL A 92 3.59 10.89 -3.90
CA VAL A 92 4.53 10.90 -2.77
C VAL A 92 4.53 9.51 -2.16
N PHE A 93 5.70 8.90 -2.03
CA PHE A 93 5.87 7.66 -1.29
C PHE A 93 6.57 7.98 0.03
N GLU A 94 5.82 7.90 1.12
CA GLU A 94 6.34 7.93 2.48
C GLU A 94 6.82 6.54 2.88
N ALA A 95 8.13 6.40 3.07
CA ALA A 95 8.77 5.17 3.52
C ALA A 95 9.04 5.21 5.03
N TYR A 96 8.84 4.07 5.70
CA TYR A 96 9.13 3.87 7.11
C TYR A 96 10.23 2.82 7.28
N GLY A 97 11.20 3.12 8.13
CA GLY A 97 12.37 2.28 8.34
C GLY A 97 13.48 2.56 7.32
N ARG A 98 14.57 3.18 7.77
CA ARG A 98 15.74 3.51 6.92
C ARG A 98 16.29 2.30 6.20
N LYS A 99 16.29 1.14 6.86
CA LYS A 99 16.75 -0.14 6.29
C LYS A 99 15.93 -0.63 5.09
N HIS A 100 14.74 -0.05 4.86
CA HIS A 100 13.83 -0.41 3.77
C HIS A 100 13.75 0.65 2.67
N VAL A 101 14.46 1.77 2.79
CA VAL A 101 14.43 2.86 1.79
C VAL A 101 14.83 2.37 0.41
N GLU A 102 15.82 1.49 0.31
CA GLU A 102 16.27 0.95 -0.97
C GLU A 102 15.20 0.08 -1.64
N LEU A 103 14.47 -0.72 -0.86
CA LEU A 103 13.31 -1.48 -1.35
C LEU A 103 12.17 -0.55 -1.79
N ALA A 104 11.88 0.48 -0.99
CA ALA A 104 10.87 1.47 -1.33
C ALA A 104 11.23 2.24 -2.60
N ARG A 105 12.52 2.56 -2.80
CA ARG A 105 13.05 3.19 -4.02
C ARG A 105 12.84 2.32 -5.24
N GLN A 106 13.20 1.04 -5.19
CA GLN A 106 12.99 0.10 -6.30
C GLN A 106 11.51 0.00 -6.66
N LEU A 107 10.64 -0.15 -5.66
CA LEU A 107 9.19 -0.18 -5.88
C LEU A 107 8.68 1.14 -6.47
N ALA A 108 9.18 2.29 -6.01
CA ALA A 108 8.83 3.60 -6.55
C ALA A 108 9.24 3.73 -8.02
N GLU A 109 10.44 3.28 -8.40
CA GLU A 109 10.92 3.32 -9.78
C GLU A 109 10.07 2.43 -10.70
N GLU A 110 9.70 1.24 -10.24
CA GLU A 110 8.80 0.35 -10.98
C GLU A 110 7.40 0.96 -11.16
N MET A 111 6.83 1.57 -10.11
CA MET A 111 5.54 2.27 -10.20
C MET A 111 5.64 3.48 -11.13
N ALA A 112 6.67 4.30 -11.00
CA ALA A 112 6.89 5.47 -11.84
C ALA A 112 6.95 5.09 -13.33
N SER A 113 7.69 4.03 -13.66
CA SER A 113 7.78 3.51 -15.04
C SER A 113 6.47 2.90 -15.52
N THR A 114 5.75 2.16 -14.68
CA THR A 114 4.52 1.45 -15.07
C THR A 114 3.36 2.42 -15.34
N PHE A 115 3.24 3.46 -14.50
CA PHE A 115 2.13 4.41 -14.56
C PHE A 115 2.50 5.73 -15.24
N ASN A 116 3.76 5.90 -15.67
CA ASN A 116 4.28 7.12 -16.27
C ASN A 116 4.05 8.36 -15.39
N VAL A 117 4.43 8.25 -14.12
CA VAL A 117 4.27 9.28 -13.08
C VAL A 117 5.61 9.62 -12.43
N LYS A 118 5.70 10.80 -11.82
CA LYS A 118 6.82 11.14 -10.94
C LYS A 118 6.48 10.70 -9.53
N ILE A 119 7.44 10.13 -8.81
CA ILE A 119 7.26 9.75 -7.40
C ILE A 119 8.36 10.39 -6.54
N ALA A 120 7.95 11.20 -5.57
CA ALA A 120 8.84 11.74 -4.55
C ALA A 120 8.90 10.76 -3.36
N LEU A 121 10.05 10.13 -3.15
CA LEU A 121 10.28 9.26 -2.00
C LEU A 121 10.71 10.09 -0.78
N ARG A 122 10.04 9.90 0.35
CA ARG A 122 10.32 10.58 1.63
C ARG A 122 10.48 9.57 2.74
N LEU A 123 11.59 9.64 3.47
CA LEU A 123 11.75 8.88 4.71
C LEU A 123 11.02 9.63 5.83
N VAL A 124 9.96 9.05 6.38
CA VAL A 124 9.17 9.67 7.46
C VAL A 124 9.66 9.23 8.84
N ARG A 125 10.12 7.99 8.97
CA ARG A 125 10.66 7.44 10.23
C ARG A 125 11.86 6.56 9.98
N ASP A 126 12.87 6.69 10.85
CA ASP A 126 14.07 5.83 10.78
C ASP A 126 13.81 4.38 11.17
N GLN A 127 12.87 4.16 12.11
CA GLN A 127 12.49 2.83 12.57
C GLN A 127 11.40 2.23 11.66
N PRO A 128 11.43 0.91 11.40
CA PRO A 128 10.40 0.23 10.65
C PRO A 128 9.10 0.18 11.45
N ASP A 129 7.98 0.33 10.76
CA ASP A 129 6.66 0.07 11.31
C ASP A 129 6.19 -1.34 10.91
N VAL A 130 5.20 -1.85 11.64
CA VAL A 130 4.56 -3.14 11.37
C VAL A 130 3.07 -2.95 11.17
N GLU A 131 2.44 -3.93 10.56
CA GLU A 131 1.00 -4.05 10.44
C GLU A 131 0.31 -3.78 11.79
N THR A 132 -0.71 -2.92 11.72
CA THR A 132 -1.56 -2.59 12.85
C THR A 132 -2.86 -3.39 12.75
N TYR A 133 -3.36 -3.87 13.89
CA TYR A 133 -4.69 -4.48 13.99
C TYR A 133 -5.65 -3.57 14.76
N LEU A 134 -6.96 -3.73 14.56
CA LEU A 134 -7.96 -3.00 15.35
C LEU A 134 -7.77 -3.22 16.86
N SER A 135 -7.37 -4.44 17.26
CA SER A 135 -7.08 -4.79 18.64
C SER A 135 -5.88 -4.06 19.26
N ASP A 136 -5.10 -3.32 18.48
CA ASP A 136 -3.98 -2.53 19.02
C ASP A 136 -4.44 -1.17 19.57
N TYR A 137 -5.71 -0.81 19.37
CA TYR A 137 -6.32 0.43 19.85
C TYR A 137 -7.24 0.25 21.07
N ASP A 138 -7.40 -0.98 21.56
CA ASP A 138 -8.09 -1.33 22.80
C ASP A 138 -7.11 -1.38 23.99
#